data_AF-A0A9N8ZU80-F1
#
_entry.id   AF-A0A9N8ZU80-F1
#
_cell.length_a   1.000
_cell.length_b   1.000
_cell.length_c   1.000
_cell.angle_alpha   90.00
_cell.angle_beta   90.00
_cell.angle_gamma   90.00
#
_symmetry.space_group_name_H-M   'P 1'
#
loop_
_entity.id
_entity.type
_entity.pdbx_description
1 polymer ?
#
loop_
_entity_poly.entity_id
_entity_poly.type
_entity_poly.pdbx_seq_one_letter_code
_entity_poly.pdbx_strand_id
1 'polypeptide(L)'
;MSPSTDLQNAKEQWATEDIAKTRNAIMAKLSERAIPSKLIGVEEQYGQVFDLLQRVISLGESNSCLLIGPRGSGKTLIVRKALQTLQSMYNDSFITVYLNGFTLPNDRLALREIARQLSLEHELEGKDLFDNDSFRKIIRRIFDMTRDIRTFYRICFKPVAQLSQASPFLKSQSLSIIQWATTKRFQNPAFTRIKHLLSRSYSTFNFSMVYDEYKEFTFSEAVKGVGMHAYKWPVALKAFEHLIQMELVKPVEGGLKCSKEYKMMRLMMEPVEIREVIEGFDDVPTSVKRWGIDIDKHHVKKSARTEPKSENVYLRLLVKLYRFLARRTDSRFNRAVLKRLMMSRVNRATLSLSRIHRFMRDRKDSQTCVFVGTVVDDDRLLDFDLKITVCALRFTKTVKARILKAGGEVITFDELAKRAPTGSKTVLLRGKTKWAQGT
;
A
#
# COMPACT_ATOMS: atom_id res chain seq x y z
N MET A 1 -14.13 -78.23 66.15
CA MET A 1 -13.32 -77.11 66.71
C MET A 1 -12.66 -76.38 65.57
N SER A 2 -13.33 -75.33 65.10
CA SER A 2 -12.90 -74.41 64.05
C SER A 2 -12.05 -73.29 64.66
N PRO A 3 -10.90 -72.93 64.08
CA PRO A 3 -10.27 -71.64 64.32
C PRO A 3 -10.66 -70.64 63.21
N SER A 4 -11.37 -69.60 63.64
CA SER A 4 -11.30 -68.20 63.22
C SER A 4 -11.32 -67.86 61.72
N THR A 5 -12.55 -67.57 61.29
CA THR A 5 -12.98 -66.61 60.27
C THR A 5 -12.32 -65.22 60.41
N ASP A 6 -11.06 -65.05 60.00
CA ASP A 6 -10.43 -63.71 59.97
C ASP A 6 -9.68 -63.36 58.67
N LEU A 7 -9.67 -64.25 57.66
CA LEU A 7 -8.97 -63.98 56.39
C LEU A 7 -9.86 -63.63 55.19
N GLN A 8 -11.19 -63.55 55.37
CA GLN A 8 -12.13 -63.18 54.30
C GLN A 8 -12.68 -61.74 54.39
N ASN A 9 -12.34 -60.99 55.43
CA ASN A 9 -12.82 -59.62 55.66
C ASN A 9 -11.70 -58.59 55.75
N ALA A 10 -10.75 -58.65 54.83
CA ALA A 10 -9.96 -57.49 54.44
C ALA A 10 -10.10 -57.25 52.93
N LYS A 11 -11.34 -57.20 52.42
CA LYS A 11 -11.59 -56.30 51.30
C LYS A 11 -11.35 -54.91 51.88
N GLU A 12 -10.13 -54.42 51.79
CA GLU A 12 -9.81 -53.02 52.01
C GLU A 12 -10.87 -52.23 51.24
N GLN A 13 -11.82 -51.64 51.97
CA GLN A 13 -12.73 -50.67 51.41
C GLN A 13 -11.87 -49.46 51.10
N TRP A 14 -11.15 -49.50 49.98
CA TRP A 14 -10.41 -48.35 49.51
C TRP A 14 -11.42 -47.23 49.36
N ALA A 15 -11.14 -46.11 50.03
CA ALA A 15 -11.98 -44.92 49.88
C ALA A 15 -12.13 -44.63 48.38
N THR A 16 -13.32 -44.25 47.95
CA THR A 16 -13.59 -43.94 46.53
C THR A 16 -12.60 -42.91 45.98
N GLU A 17 -12.08 -42.04 46.86
CA GLU A 17 -11.04 -41.07 46.57
C GLU A 17 -9.68 -41.72 46.26
N ASP A 18 -9.27 -42.75 47.00
CA ASP A 18 -8.00 -43.46 46.78
C ASP A 18 -8.03 -44.32 45.53
N ILE A 19 -9.19 -44.92 45.22
CA ILE A 19 -9.41 -45.60 43.94
C ILE A 19 -9.32 -44.59 42.79
N ALA A 20 -9.92 -43.40 42.95
CA ALA A 20 -9.85 -42.36 41.93
C ALA A 20 -8.42 -41.84 41.73
N LYS A 21 -7.67 -41.61 42.81
CA LYS A 21 -6.24 -41.24 42.77
C LYS A 21 -5.40 -42.31 42.09
N THR A 22 -5.60 -43.57 42.45
CA THR A 22 -4.88 -44.72 41.86
C THR A 22 -5.21 -44.88 40.38
N ARG A 23 -6.50 -44.79 40.01
CA ARG A 23 -6.95 -44.82 38.60
C ARG A 23 -6.32 -43.68 37.81
N ASN A 24 -6.28 -42.47 38.36
CA ASN A 24 -5.66 -41.32 37.70
C ASN A 24 -4.14 -41.51 37.54
N ALA A 25 -3.45 -42.06 38.55
CA ALA A 25 -2.03 -42.35 38.48
C ALA A 25 -1.70 -43.44 37.44
N ILE A 26 -2.49 -44.51 37.37
CA ILE A 26 -2.34 -45.58 36.38
C ILE A 26 -2.66 -45.06 34.98
N MET A 27 -3.76 -44.34 34.79
CA MET A 27 -4.13 -43.74 33.51
C MET A 27 -3.09 -42.74 33.02
N ALA A 28 -2.47 -41.96 33.92
CA ALA A 28 -1.38 -41.07 33.57
C ALA A 28 -0.14 -41.81 33.05
N LYS A 29 0.19 -42.98 33.62
CA LYS A 29 1.27 -43.86 33.15
C LYS A 29 0.94 -44.52 31.81
N LEU A 30 -0.28 -45.02 31.64
CA LEU A 30 -0.73 -45.69 30.41
C LEU A 30 -0.90 -44.72 29.22
N SER A 31 -1.22 -43.45 29.49
CA SER A 31 -1.42 -42.42 28.45
C SER A 31 -0.17 -41.62 28.10
N GLU A 32 1.02 -42.04 28.57
CA GLU A 32 2.30 -41.34 28.40
C GLU A 32 2.30 -39.88 28.92
N ARG A 33 1.33 -39.52 29.76
CA ARG A 33 1.26 -38.20 30.43
C ARG A 33 2.26 -38.11 31.58
N ALA A 34 2.47 -39.22 32.28
CA ALA A 34 3.51 -39.36 33.29
C ALA A 34 4.67 -40.20 32.73
N ILE A 35 5.87 -39.65 32.80
CA ILE A 35 7.09 -40.36 32.39
C ILE A 35 7.40 -41.41 33.48
N PRO A 36 7.62 -42.69 33.13
CA PRO A 36 7.89 -43.74 34.11
C PRO A 36 9.24 -43.53 34.80
N SER A 37 9.37 -44.00 36.03
CA SER A 37 10.61 -43.92 36.80
C SER A 37 11.71 -44.78 36.17
N LYS A 38 11.37 -45.99 35.74
CA LYS A 38 12.27 -46.95 35.09
C LYS A 38 11.79 -47.26 33.67
N LEU A 39 12.72 -47.25 32.72
CA LEU A 39 12.50 -47.80 31.37
C LEU A 39 12.85 -49.29 31.40
N ILE A 40 12.06 -50.13 30.74
CA ILE A 40 12.24 -51.59 30.72
C ILE A 40 12.46 -52.03 29.27
N GLY A 41 13.54 -52.76 29.00
CA GLY A 41 13.86 -53.33 27.69
C GLY A 41 14.45 -52.34 26.66
N VAL A 42 14.79 -51.12 27.09
CA VAL A 42 15.39 -50.07 26.25
C VAL A 42 16.52 -49.31 26.97
N GLU A 43 17.09 -49.92 28.02
CA GLU A 43 18.06 -49.32 28.92
C GLU A 43 19.38 -48.97 28.20
N GLU A 44 19.84 -49.84 27.30
CA GLU A 44 21.06 -49.63 26.51
C GLU A 44 20.89 -48.43 25.55
N GLN A 45 19.77 -48.39 24.82
CA GLN A 45 19.47 -47.31 23.86
C GLN A 45 19.25 -45.99 24.59
N TYR A 46 18.66 -46.03 25.79
CA TYR A 46 18.56 -44.87 26.67
C TYR A 46 19.95 -44.34 27.05
N GLY A 47 20.87 -45.22 27.46
CA GLY A 47 22.24 -44.85 27.80
C GLY A 47 22.95 -44.11 26.65
N GLN A 48 22.85 -44.64 25.43
CA GLN A 48 23.46 -44.01 24.24
C GLN A 48 22.89 -42.62 23.95
N VAL A 49 21.57 -42.45 24.02
CA VAL A 49 20.91 -41.14 23.79
C VAL A 49 21.24 -40.16 24.91
N PHE A 50 21.26 -40.63 26.16
CA PHE A 50 21.58 -39.81 27.32
C PHE A 50 23.02 -39.32 27.27
N ASP A 51 23.99 -40.19 26.99
CA ASP A 51 25.41 -39.82 26.88
C ASP A 51 25.63 -38.78 25.78
N LEU A 52 24.96 -38.94 24.63
CA LEU A 52 25.05 -37.98 23.53
C LEU A 52 24.54 -36.60 23.94
N LEU A 53 23.37 -36.54 24.57
CA LEU A 53 22.79 -35.28 25.05
C LEU A 53 23.60 -34.66 26.19
N GLN A 54 24.14 -35.49 27.09
CA GLN A 54 24.99 -35.02 28.19
C GLN A 54 26.28 -34.37 27.68
N ARG A 55 26.92 -34.93 26.64
CA ARG A 55 28.12 -34.33 26.02
C ARG A 55 27.82 -32.98 25.36
N VAL A 56 26.64 -32.83 24.75
CA VAL A 56 26.20 -31.54 24.18
C VAL A 56 26.15 -30.47 25.29
N ILE A 57 25.64 -30.81 26.47
CA ILE A 57 25.47 -29.87 27.58
C ILE A 57 26.81 -29.61 28.29
N SER A 58 27.56 -30.67 28.61
CA SER A 58 28.77 -30.58 29.44
C SER A 58 30.03 -30.15 28.67
N LEU A 59 30.16 -30.57 27.41
CA LEU A 59 31.34 -30.31 26.57
C LEU A 59 31.07 -29.29 25.46
N GLY A 60 29.80 -28.92 25.23
CA GLY A 60 29.41 -28.01 24.15
C GLY A 60 29.53 -28.63 22.75
N GLU A 61 29.53 -29.97 22.65
CA GLU A 61 29.64 -30.68 21.38
C GLU A 61 28.36 -30.54 20.54
N SER A 62 28.52 -30.41 19.22
CA SER A 62 27.38 -30.41 18.28
C SER A 62 27.19 -31.82 17.71
N ASN A 63 26.15 -32.52 18.16
CA ASN A 63 25.84 -33.88 17.75
C ASN A 63 24.48 -33.97 17.03
N SER A 64 24.40 -34.86 16.02
CA SER A 64 23.16 -35.19 15.30
C SER A 64 22.83 -36.67 15.51
N CYS A 65 21.58 -36.98 15.86
CA CYS A 65 21.13 -38.36 16.10
C CYS A 65 19.78 -38.63 15.41
N LEU A 66 19.61 -39.83 14.88
CA LEU A 66 18.36 -40.30 14.27
C LEU A 66 17.91 -41.60 14.94
N LEU A 67 16.76 -41.57 15.64
CA LEU A 67 16.16 -42.77 16.23
C LEU A 67 15.20 -43.45 15.25
N ILE A 68 15.47 -44.72 14.94
CA ILE A 68 14.67 -45.54 14.00
C ILE A 68 14.05 -46.72 14.74
N GLY A 69 12.83 -47.11 14.36
CA GLY A 69 12.18 -48.32 14.87
C GLY A 69 10.66 -48.34 14.58
N PRO A 70 9.95 -49.44 14.89
CA PRO A 70 8.50 -49.56 14.64
C PRO A 70 7.66 -48.58 15.47
N ARG A 71 6.50 -48.14 14.98
CA ARG A 71 5.61 -47.21 15.71
C ARG A 71 5.20 -47.83 17.06
N GLY A 72 5.24 -47.04 18.14
CA GLY A 72 4.91 -47.52 19.49
C GLY A 72 6.07 -48.15 20.27
N SER A 73 7.27 -48.25 19.69
CA SER A 73 8.45 -48.83 20.37
C SER A 73 9.09 -47.95 21.47
N GLY A 74 8.41 -46.90 21.94
CA GLY A 74 8.93 -46.03 23.01
C GLY A 74 10.02 -45.03 22.59
N LYS A 75 10.28 -44.79 21.29
CA LYS A 75 11.30 -43.83 20.82
C LYS A 75 11.18 -42.44 21.45
N THR A 76 9.98 -41.86 21.40
CA THR A 76 9.71 -40.53 21.98
C THR A 76 9.86 -40.56 23.50
N LEU A 77 9.50 -41.67 24.15
CA LEU A 77 9.59 -41.83 25.60
C LEU A 77 11.05 -41.81 26.08
N ILE A 78 11.95 -42.48 25.36
CA ILE A 78 13.39 -42.51 25.66
C ILE A 78 13.96 -41.08 25.66
N VAL A 79 13.68 -40.31 24.60
CA VAL A 79 14.17 -38.93 24.48
C VAL A 79 13.58 -38.04 25.57
N ARG A 80 12.27 -38.13 25.84
CA ARG A 80 11.62 -37.33 26.90
C ARG A 80 12.17 -37.66 28.29
N LYS A 81 12.43 -38.94 28.58
CA LYS A 81 13.04 -39.36 29.85
C LYS A 81 14.46 -38.80 29.98
N ALA A 82 15.27 -38.89 28.94
CA ALA A 82 16.66 -38.39 28.96
C ALA A 82 16.70 -36.88 29.23
N LEU A 83 15.87 -36.11 28.52
CA LEU A 83 15.75 -34.66 28.73
C LEU A 83 15.25 -34.31 30.13
N GLN A 84 14.27 -35.04 30.68
CA GLN A 84 13.79 -34.81 32.04
C GLN A 84 14.90 -35.07 33.08
N THR A 85 15.66 -36.15 32.92
CA THR A 85 16.81 -36.45 33.79
C THR A 85 17.87 -35.37 33.67
N LEU A 86 18.22 -34.94 32.45
CA LEU A 86 19.21 -33.87 32.23
C LEU A 86 18.76 -32.52 32.80
N GLN A 87 17.47 -32.18 32.66
CA GLN A 87 16.91 -30.95 33.25
C GLN A 87 17.09 -30.95 34.78
N SER A 88 16.85 -32.10 35.43
CA SER A 88 17.02 -32.21 36.89
C SER A 88 18.48 -32.12 37.36
N MET A 89 19.44 -32.43 36.48
CA MET A 89 20.87 -32.44 36.82
C MET A 89 21.58 -31.13 36.48
N TYR A 90 21.25 -30.53 35.34
CA TYR A 90 21.99 -29.38 34.78
C TYR A 90 21.18 -28.07 34.83
N ASN A 91 19.92 -28.10 35.31
CA ASN A 91 19.01 -26.94 35.38
C ASN A 91 19.00 -26.13 34.06
N ASP A 92 18.64 -24.84 34.07
CA ASP A 92 18.45 -23.95 32.90
C ASP A 92 19.70 -23.72 32.00
N SER A 93 20.63 -24.66 31.92
CA SER A 93 21.82 -24.65 31.07
C SER A 93 21.56 -25.04 29.62
N PHE A 94 20.39 -25.61 29.31
CA PHE A 94 20.03 -25.97 27.94
C PHE A 94 18.56 -25.70 27.64
N ILE A 95 18.30 -25.32 26.38
CA ILE A 95 16.95 -25.07 25.87
C ILE A 95 16.57 -26.22 24.95
N THR A 96 15.43 -26.83 25.19
CA THR A 96 14.91 -27.90 24.33
C THR A 96 13.91 -27.34 23.33
N VAL A 97 14.13 -27.59 22.03
CA VAL A 97 13.20 -27.20 20.96
C VAL A 97 12.55 -28.44 20.35
N TYR A 98 11.22 -28.51 20.40
CA TYR A 98 10.42 -29.60 19.84
C TYR A 98 9.75 -29.20 18.52
N LEU A 99 9.99 -29.98 17.47
CA LEU A 99 9.36 -29.79 16.16
C LEU A 99 8.60 -31.06 15.76
N ASN A 100 7.41 -30.87 15.19
CA ASN A 100 6.58 -31.96 14.67
C ASN A 100 6.21 -31.70 13.20
N GLY A 101 6.66 -32.60 12.32
CA GLY A 101 6.41 -32.52 10.88
C GLY A 101 4.94 -32.63 10.47
N PHE A 102 4.07 -33.22 11.31
CA PHE A 102 2.63 -33.25 11.04
C PHE A 102 1.96 -31.89 11.24
N THR A 103 2.42 -31.10 12.20
CA THR A 103 1.89 -29.76 12.50
C THR A 103 2.62 -28.65 11.73
N LEU A 104 3.87 -28.91 11.32
CA LEU A 104 4.76 -27.96 10.67
C LEU A 104 5.05 -28.45 9.25
N PRO A 105 4.10 -28.28 8.30
CA PRO A 105 4.22 -28.82 6.95
C PRO A 105 5.33 -28.14 6.12
N ASN A 106 5.80 -26.96 6.55
CA ASN A 106 6.73 -26.14 5.78
C ASN A 106 7.81 -25.57 6.71
N ASP A 107 9.04 -25.41 6.21
CA ASP A 107 10.20 -24.89 6.96
C ASP A 107 9.94 -23.53 7.61
N ARG A 108 9.11 -22.67 7.00
CA ARG A 108 8.74 -21.37 7.56
C ARG A 108 8.00 -21.51 8.91
N LEU A 109 7.11 -22.49 9.02
CA LEU A 109 6.38 -22.74 10.26
C LEU A 109 7.31 -23.38 11.30
N ALA A 110 8.21 -24.27 10.86
CA ALA A 110 9.22 -24.85 11.73
C ALA A 110 10.16 -23.79 12.31
N LEU A 111 10.72 -22.90 11.49
CA LEU A 111 11.56 -21.80 11.94
C LEU A 111 10.82 -20.83 12.87
N ARG A 112 9.54 -20.54 12.59
CA ARG A 112 8.70 -19.73 13.49
C ARG A 112 8.49 -20.41 14.84
N GLU A 113 8.33 -21.73 14.85
CA GLU A 113 8.12 -22.51 16.07
C GLU A 113 9.42 -22.64 16.89
N ILE A 114 10.57 -22.82 16.23
CA ILE A 114 11.90 -22.75 16.86
C ILE A 114 12.06 -21.38 17.52
N ALA A 115 11.84 -20.29 16.78
CA ALA A 115 11.98 -18.94 17.30
C ALA A 115 11.03 -18.67 18.47
N ARG A 116 9.78 -19.18 18.41
CA ARG A 116 8.81 -19.08 19.50
C ARG A 116 9.29 -19.78 20.77
N GLN A 117 9.79 -21.01 20.66
CA GLN A 117 10.27 -21.78 21.81
C GLN A 117 11.55 -21.20 22.42
N LEU A 118 12.46 -20.68 21.60
CA LEU A 118 13.64 -19.95 22.08
C LEU A 118 13.29 -18.60 22.73
N SER A 119 12.20 -17.95 22.29
CA SER A 119 11.79 -16.63 22.82
C SER A 119 10.93 -16.72 24.08
N LEU A 120 10.40 -17.89 24.43
CA LEU A 120 9.51 -18.04 25.59
C LEU A 120 10.23 -18.05 26.94
N GLU A 121 11.55 -18.29 26.98
CA GLU A 121 12.37 -18.07 28.17
C GLU A 121 12.89 -16.62 28.27
N HIS A 122 13.03 -15.92 27.13
CA HIS A 122 13.28 -14.49 27.11
C HIS A 122 11.95 -13.74 27.10
N GLU A 123 11.31 -13.58 28.25
CA GLU A 123 10.42 -12.44 28.49
C GLU A 123 11.25 -11.13 28.37
N LEU A 124 11.56 -10.76 27.13
CA LEU A 124 11.93 -9.42 26.74
C LEU A 124 10.64 -8.79 26.24
N GLU A 125 10.18 -7.80 27.02
CA GLU A 125 9.16 -6.82 26.65
C GLU A 125 9.39 -6.32 25.22
N GLY A 126 8.74 -6.96 24.26
CA GLY A 126 8.91 -6.70 22.83
C GLY A 126 7.60 -6.76 22.06
N LYS A 127 6.47 -6.61 22.75
CA LYS A 127 5.15 -6.55 22.10
C LYS A 127 4.97 -5.32 21.19
N ASP A 128 5.81 -4.30 21.27
CA ASP A 128 5.66 -3.10 20.43
C ASP A 128 6.38 -3.15 19.06
N LEU A 129 7.42 -3.98 18.89
CA LEU A 129 8.21 -3.94 17.64
C LEU A 129 7.61 -4.81 16.53
N PHE A 130 7.18 -6.04 16.87
CA PHE A 130 6.61 -6.98 15.90
C PHE A 130 5.14 -6.72 15.58
N ASP A 131 4.43 -5.92 16.38
CA ASP A 131 3.08 -5.44 16.07
C ASP A 131 3.08 -4.16 15.21
N ASN A 132 4.23 -3.47 15.10
CA ASN A 132 4.36 -2.29 14.26
C ASN A 132 4.25 -2.66 12.77
N ASP A 133 3.22 -2.14 12.10
CA ASP A 133 2.87 -2.49 10.73
C ASP A 133 4.00 -2.15 9.73
N SER A 134 4.78 -1.11 10.02
CA SER A 134 5.98 -0.75 9.25
C SER A 134 7.09 -1.80 9.37
N PHE A 135 7.31 -2.34 10.57
CA PHE A 135 8.33 -3.37 10.80
C PHE A 135 7.92 -4.71 10.19
N ARG A 136 6.64 -5.09 10.29
CA ARG A 136 6.08 -6.26 9.59
C ARG A 136 6.24 -6.16 8.08
N LYS A 137 6.01 -4.98 7.49
CA LYS A 137 6.24 -4.74 6.06
C LYS A 137 7.70 -4.91 5.67
N ILE A 138 8.64 -4.40 6.48
CA ILE A 138 10.09 -4.57 6.27
C ILE A 138 10.50 -6.04 6.35
N ILE A 139 10.05 -6.79 7.35
CA ILE A 139 10.37 -8.23 7.47
C ILE A 139 9.75 -9.04 6.33
N ARG A 140 8.50 -8.76 5.95
CA ARG A 140 7.87 -9.40 4.78
C ARG A 140 8.67 -9.12 3.51
N ARG A 141 9.13 -7.88 3.32
CA ARG A 141 9.98 -7.48 2.20
C ARG A 141 11.33 -8.22 2.17
N ILE A 142 12.01 -8.33 3.31
CA ILE A 142 13.30 -9.08 3.40
C ILE A 142 13.06 -10.57 3.10
N PHE A 143 11.95 -11.13 3.59
CA PHE A 143 11.55 -12.51 3.33
C PHE A 143 11.19 -12.75 1.86
N ASP A 144 10.56 -11.77 1.21
CA ASP A 144 10.23 -11.80 -0.22
C ASP A 144 11.49 -11.65 -1.09
N MET A 145 12.47 -10.84 -0.67
CA MET A 145 13.77 -10.70 -1.32
C MET A 145 14.58 -11.99 -1.25
N THR A 146 14.83 -12.50 -0.03
CA THR A 146 15.62 -13.70 0.20
C THR A 146 14.94 -14.57 1.26
N ARG A 147 14.59 -15.81 0.89
CA ARG A 147 14.11 -16.82 1.86
C ARG A 147 15.24 -17.39 2.73
N ASP A 148 16.47 -16.89 2.57
CA ASP A 148 17.64 -17.27 3.35
C ASP A 148 17.73 -16.47 4.65
N ILE A 149 17.62 -17.17 5.77
CA ILE A 149 17.66 -16.60 7.10
C ILE A 149 19.03 -15.99 7.46
N ARG A 150 20.11 -16.42 6.81
CA ARG A 150 21.47 -15.86 7.02
C ARG A 150 21.58 -14.43 6.52
N THR A 151 20.89 -14.11 5.43
CA THR A 151 20.81 -12.74 4.88
C THR A 151 20.01 -11.85 5.83
N PHE A 152 18.92 -12.38 6.41
CA PHE A 152 18.17 -11.68 7.45
C PHE A 152 19.03 -11.39 8.68
N TYR A 153 19.80 -12.35 9.18
CA TYR A 153 20.72 -12.13 10.30
C TYR A 153 21.80 -11.10 9.96
N ARG A 154 22.38 -11.10 8.75
CA ARG A 154 23.34 -10.06 8.33
C ARG A 154 22.75 -8.65 8.30
N ILE A 155 21.49 -8.52 7.90
CA ILE A 155 20.77 -7.23 7.89
C ILE A 155 20.47 -6.77 9.32
N CYS A 156 20.13 -7.71 10.21
CA CYS A 156 19.83 -7.42 11.62
C CYS A 156 21.07 -7.27 12.51
N PHE A 157 22.25 -7.70 12.06
CA PHE A 157 23.47 -7.69 12.88
C PHE A 157 23.92 -6.26 13.24
N LYS A 158 23.96 -5.35 12.26
CA LYS A 158 24.46 -3.99 12.47
C LYS A 158 23.56 -3.11 13.36
N PRO A 159 22.21 -3.13 13.27
CA PRO A 159 21.35 -2.36 14.16
C PRO A 159 21.36 -2.90 15.58
N VAL A 160 21.49 -4.23 15.73
CA VAL A 160 21.63 -4.88 17.04
C VAL A 160 22.98 -4.54 17.67
N ALA A 161 24.07 -4.54 16.90
CA ALA A 161 25.40 -4.16 17.36
C ALA A 161 25.55 -2.66 17.70
N GLN A 162 24.64 -1.82 17.20
CA GLN A 162 24.61 -0.37 17.48
C GLN A 162 23.71 0.00 18.67
N LEU A 163 23.10 -0.99 19.34
CA LEU A 163 22.38 -0.76 20.59
C LEU A 163 23.38 -0.29 21.65
N SER A 164 23.07 0.84 22.28
CA SER A 164 23.88 1.45 23.32
C SER A 164 22.98 1.95 24.44
N GLN A 165 23.58 2.35 25.56
CA GLN A 165 22.84 2.89 26.71
C GLN A 165 22.02 4.15 26.35
N ALA A 166 22.40 4.87 25.28
CA ALA A 166 21.66 6.03 24.75
C ALA A 166 20.52 5.66 23.79
N SER A 167 20.52 4.45 23.22
CA SER A 167 19.49 3.94 22.31
C SER A 167 19.29 2.43 22.49
N PRO A 168 18.62 2.01 23.59
CA PRO A 168 18.52 0.60 23.97
C PRO A 168 17.53 -0.22 23.13
N PHE A 169 16.68 0.44 22.34
CA PHE A 169 15.64 -0.20 21.55
C PHE A 169 15.88 -0.13 20.05
N LEU A 170 15.57 -1.23 19.36
CA LEU A 170 15.70 -1.35 17.91
C LEU A 170 14.55 -0.60 17.22
N LYS A 171 14.87 0.45 16.45
CA LYS A 171 13.86 1.23 15.70
C LYS A 171 13.73 0.74 14.26
N SER A 172 12.52 0.81 13.69
CA SER A 172 12.24 0.41 12.29
C SER A 172 13.09 1.15 11.26
N GLN A 173 13.47 2.40 11.56
CA GLN A 173 14.33 3.23 10.71
C GLN A 173 15.76 2.70 10.58
N SER A 174 16.27 1.97 11.58
CA SER A 174 17.64 1.43 11.57
C SER A 174 17.80 0.24 10.61
N LEU A 175 16.71 -0.49 10.33
CA LEU A 175 16.72 -1.59 9.36
C LEU A 175 16.58 -1.10 7.91
N SER A 176 15.82 -0.04 7.67
CA SER A 176 15.80 0.63 6.35
C SER A 176 17.19 1.17 5.96
N ILE A 177 18.03 1.52 6.94
CA ILE A 177 19.39 2.01 6.74
C ILE A 177 20.37 0.90 6.26
N ILE A 178 20.01 -0.38 6.28
CA ILE A 178 20.95 -1.44 5.83
C ILE A 178 20.61 -1.96 4.45
N GLN A 179 19.34 -1.85 4.07
CA GLN A 179 18.90 -2.05 2.68
C GLN A 179 19.77 -1.19 1.73
N TRP A 180 19.93 0.12 2.00
CA TRP A 180 20.71 1.03 1.14
C TRP A 180 22.21 0.73 1.06
N ALA A 181 22.81 0.11 2.07
CA ALA A 181 24.23 -0.23 2.06
C ALA A 181 24.51 -1.41 1.10
N THR A 182 23.59 -2.38 1.02
CA THR A 182 23.59 -3.40 -0.03
C THR A 182 23.43 -2.76 -1.40
N THR A 183 22.62 -1.69 -1.48
CA THR A 183 22.35 -0.93 -2.72
C THR A 183 23.51 -0.09 -3.26
N LYS A 184 24.60 0.05 -2.50
CA LYS A 184 25.85 0.68 -2.98
C LYS A 184 26.77 -0.23 -3.79
N ARG A 185 26.53 -1.56 -3.85
CA ARG A 185 27.31 -2.49 -4.71
C ARG A 185 26.99 -2.38 -6.21
N PHE A 186 26.19 -1.41 -6.61
CA PHE A 186 25.56 -1.34 -7.92
C PHE A 186 26.40 -0.51 -8.91
N GLN A 187 27.54 -1.04 -9.36
CA GLN A 187 28.27 -0.48 -10.51
C GLN A 187 27.78 -1.10 -11.82
N ASN A 188 26.55 -0.79 -12.24
CA ASN A 188 26.20 -1.03 -13.66
C ASN A 188 25.07 -0.12 -14.17
N PRO A 189 25.30 0.74 -15.18
CA PRO A 189 24.30 1.65 -15.74
C PRO A 189 23.12 0.96 -16.46
N ALA A 190 23.13 -0.37 -16.58
CA ALA A 190 21.98 -1.16 -17.02
C ALA A 190 20.77 -1.07 -16.05
N PHE A 191 20.99 -0.64 -14.80
CA PHE A 191 19.99 -0.65 -13.73
C PHE A 191 18.95 0.45 -13.78
N THR A 192 19.28 1.57 -14.41
CA THR A 192 18.35 2.65 -14.69
C THR A 192 17.27 2.29 -15.72
N ARG A 193 17.33 1.09 -16.32
CA ARG A 193 16.59 0.73 -17.54
C ARG A 193 15.32 -0.10 -17.33
N ILE A 194 15.03 -0.59 -16.11
CA ILE A 194 13.88 -1.49 -15.83
C ILE A 194 12.66 -0.75 -15.25
N LYS A 195 12.83 0.50 -14.80
CA LYS A 195 11.80 1.20 -14.01
C LYS A 195 10.45 1.38 -14.73
N HIS A 196 10.44 1.48 -16.05
CA HIS A 196 9.20 1.78 -16.78
C HIS A 196 8.26 0.57 -16.99
N LEU A 197 8.72 -0.67 -16.78
CA LEU A 197 7.81 -1.83 -16.82
C LEU A 197 6.77 -1.86 -15.70
N LEU A 198 6.90 -0.95 -14.72
CA LEU A 198 6.00 -0.82 -13.58
C LEU A 198 4.97 0.31 -13.73
N SER A 199 5.03 1.14 -14.77
CA SER A 199 4.07 2.26 -14.94
C SER A 199 2.76 1.84 -15.64
N ARG A 200 2.73 0.63 -16.20
CA ARG A 200 1.47 -0.07 -16.51
C ARG A 200 1.38 -1.26 -15.59
N SER A 201 0.24 -1.43 -14.94
CA SER A 201 -0.10 -2.40 -13.90
C SER A 201 0.09 -3.87 -14.27
N TYR A 202 1.27 -4.27 -14.72
CA TYR A 202 1.65 -5.63 -15.02
C TYR A 202 2.45 -6.15 -13.83
N SER A 203 1.77 -6.90 -12.97
CA SER A 203 2.41 -7.68 -11.89
C SER A 203 3.40 -8.74 -12.42
N THR A 204 3.38 -8.98 -13.73
CA THR A 204 4.18 -9.97 -14.46
C THR A 204 4.50 -9.48 -15.88
N PHE A 205 5.73 -9.63 -16.36
CA PHE A 205 6.18 -9.19 -17.69
C PHE A 205 7.20 -10.17 -18.29
N ASN A 206 7.39 -10.17 -19.62
CA ASN A 206 8.44 -10.96 -20.29
C ASN A 206 9.56 -10.06 -20.83
N PHE A 207 10.68 -10.64 -21.29
CA PHE A 207 11.81 -9.88 -21.83
C PHE A 207 11.45 -9.13 -23.12
N SER A 208 10.59 -9.70 -23.98
CA SER A 208 10.16 -9.02 -25.20
C SER A 208 9.47 -7.68 -24.90
N MET A 209 8.53 -7.66 -23.93
CA MET A 209 7.81 -6.46 -23.51
C MET A 209 8.79 -5.40 -22.99
N VAL A 210 9.80 -5.83 -22.22
CA VAL A 210 10.88 -4.96 -21.72
C VAL A 210 11.65 -4.31 -22.87
N TYR A 211 12.00 -5.12 -23.88
CA TYR A 211 12.84 -4.67 -24.98
C TYR A 211 12.09 -3.73 -25.95
N ASP A 212 10.80 -3.96 -26.17
CA ASP A 212 9.99 -3.10 -27.02
C ASP A 212 9.81 -1.69 -26.42
N GLU A 213 9.54 -1.58 -25.11
CA GLU A 213 9.50 -0.29 -24.41
C GLU A 213 10.86 0.41 -24.42
N TYR A 214 11.94 -0.35 -24.23
CA TYR A 214 13.31 0.17 -24.34
C TYR A 214 13.57 0.78 -25.72
N LYS A 215 13.13 0.11 -26.78
CA LYS A 215 13.28 0.56 -28.16
C LYS A 215 12.50 1.85 -28.40
N GLU A 216 11.26 1.94 -27.94
CA GLU A 216 10.45 3.17 -28.04
C GLU A 216 11.08 4.36 -27.32
N PHE A 217 11.64 4.15 -26.12
CA PHE A 217 12.34 5.20 -25.38
C PHE A 217 13.59 5.70 -26.12
N THR A 218 14.44 4.79 -26.58
CA THR A 218 15.65 5.18 -27.34
C THR A 218 15.30 5.90 -28.64
N PHE A 219 14.20 5.52 -29.29
CA PHE A 219 13.68 6.22 -30.45
C PHE A 219 13.19 7.64 -30.10
N SER A 220 12.46 7.79 -28.99
CA SER A 220 11.97 9.10 -28.52
C SER A 220 13.08 10.08 -28.15
N GLU A 221 14.16 9.59 -27.52
CA GLU A 221 15.32 10.43 -27.16
C GLU A 221 16.24 10.71 -28.35
N ALA A 222 16.36 9.78 -29.31
CA ALA A 222 17.07 10.02 -30.57
C ALA A 222 16.41 11.15 -31.39
N VAL A 223 15.08 11.25 -31.38
CA VAL A 223 14.33 12.36 -32.02
C VAL A 223 14.60 13.71 -31.34
N LYS A 224 15.03 13.72 -30.07
CA LYS A 224 15.38 14.95 -29.33
C LYS A 224 16.86 15.32 -29.44
N GLY A 225 17.63 14.66 -30.31
CA GLY A 225 19.03 14.99 -30.59
C GLY A 225 20.05 14.43 -29.59
N VAL A 226 19.63 13.56 -28.66
CA VAL A 226 20.54 12.84 -27.77
C VAL A 226 20.88 11.51 -28.45
N GLY A 227 22.14 11.30 -28.83
CA GLY A 227 22.64 10.13 -29.57
C GLY A 227 22.60 8.79 -28.80
N MET A 228 21.47 8.42 -28.22
CA MET A 228 21.25 7.12 -27.60
C MET A 228 20.73 6.14 -28.63
N HIS A 229 21.60 5.22 -29.06
CA HIS A 229 21.20 4.07 -29.88
C HIS A 229 20.71 2.92 -29.02
N ALA A 230 19.72 2.18 -29.53
CA ALA A 230 19.24 0.96 -28.91
C ALA A 230 20.32 -0.13 -28.95
N TYR A 231 20.61 -0.75 -27.81
CA TYR A 231 21.44 -1.95 -27.74
C TYR A 231 20.76 -3.10 -28.47
N LYS A 232 21.56 -3.91 -29.16
CA LYS A 232 21.07 -5.09 -29.89
C LYS A 232 20.46 -6.12 -28.92
N TRP A 233 19.44 -6.85 -29.39
CA TRP A 233 18.69 -7.87 -28.63
C TRP A 233 19.55 -8.78 -27.75
N PRO A 234 20.66 -9.39 -28.22
CA PRO A 234 21.47 -10.29 -27.38
C PRO A 234 22.20 -9.57 -26.23
N VAL A 235 22.55 -8.30 -26.41
CA VAL A 235 23.23 -7.49 -25.38
C VAL A 235 22.23 -7.13 -24.29
N ALA A 236 21.01 -6.74 -24.68
CA ALA A 236 19.93 -6.49 -23.73
C ALA A 236 19.51 -7.77 -22.98
N LEU A 237 19.52 -8.92 -23.65
CA LEU A 237 19.19 -10.19 -23.03
C LEU A 237 20.23 -10.59 -21.97
N LYS A 238 21.53 -10.41 -22.24
CA LYS A 238 22.59 -10.64 -21.23
C LYS A 238 22.45 -9.71 -20.02
N ALA A 239 22.08 -8.45 -20.24
CA ALA A 239 21.79 -7.53 -19.14
C ALA A 239 20.56 -7.99 -18.32
N PHE A 240 19.54 -8.54 -18.98
CA PHE A 240 18.37 -9.13 -18.33
C PHE A 240 18.70 -10.41 -17.54
N GLU A 241 19.58 -11.26 -18.06
CA GLU A 241 20.07 -12.45 -17.34
C GLU A 241 20.83 -12.07 -16.07
N HIS A 242 21.62 -11.00 -16.11
CA HIS A 242 22.30 -10.46 -14.93
C HIS A 242 21.27 -10.03 -13.86
N LEU A 243 20.13 -9.44 -14.27
CA LEU A 243 19.06 -9.04 -13.35
C LEU A 243 18.35 -10.23 -12.71
N ILE A 244 18.24 -11.34 -13.44
CA ILE A 244 17.75 -12.62 -12.90
C ILE A 244 18.77 -13.20 -11.91
N GLN A 245 20.06 -13.15 -12.22
CA GLN A 245 21.14 -13.60 -11.33
C GLN A 245 21.20 -12.80 -10.02
N MET A 246 20.88 -11.51 -10.06
CA MET A 246 20.81 -10.64 -8.88
C MET A 246 19.48 -10.74 -8.12
N GLU A 247 18.60 -11.66 -8.50
CA GLU A 247 17.29 -11.90 -7.86
C GLU A 247 16.31 -10.71 -7.87
N LEU A 248 16.57 -9.68 -8.67
CA LEU A 248 15.70 -8.51 -8.78
C LEU A 248 14.47 -8.79 -9.65
N VAL A 249 14.58 -9.78 -10.52
CA VAL A 249 13.52 -10.30 -11.39
C VAL A 249 13.46 -11.81 -11.21
N LYS A 250 12.30 -12.35 -10.84
CA LYS A 250 12.10 -13.80 -10.64
C LYS A 250 11.04 -14.36 -11.59
N PRO A 251 11.19 -15.58 -12.12
CA PRO A 251 10.15 -16.20 -12.93
C PRO A 251 8.89 -16.44 -12.10
N VAL A 252 7.72 -16.25 -12.70
CA VAL A 252 6.44 -16.58 -12.09
C VAL A 252 6.30 -18.10 -12.04
N GLU A 253 6.08 -18.67 -10.85
CA GLU A 253 5.88 -20.11 -10.68
C GLU A 253 4.54 -20.54 -11.31
N GLY A 254 4.58 -21.54 -12.21
CA GLY A 254 3.37 -22.14 -12.80
C GLY A 254 3.24 -22.16 -14.34
N GLY A 255 4.30 -21.89 -15.10
CA GLY A 255 4.24 -21.87 -16.58
C GLY A 255 4.69 -23.15 -17.29
N LEU A 256 4.08 -23.45 -18.45
CA LEU A 256 4.56 -24.40 -19.46
C LEU A 256 6.03 -24.10 -19.86
N LYS A 257 6.79 -25.10 -20.33
CA LYS A 257 8.15 -24.90 -20.87
C LYS A 257 8.10 -23.88 -22.01
N CYS A 258 8.67 -22.70 -21.79
CA CYS A 258 8.75 -21.62 -22.78
C CYS A 258 10.21 -21.13 -22.91
N SER A 259 10.57 -20.59 -24.08
CA SER A 259 11.89 -19.97 -24.29
C SER A 259 12.15 -18.85 -23.29
N LYS A 260 13.43 -18.64 -22.95
CA LYS A 260 13.85 -17.70 -21.89
C LYS A 260 13.36 -16.27 -22.11
N GLU A 261 13.18 -15.84 -23.36
CA GLU A 261 12.74 -14.48 -23.70
C GLU A 261 11.24 -14.24 -23.44
N TYR A 262 10.43 -15.28 -23.49
CA TYR A 262 8.97 -15.20 -23.34
C TYR A 262 8.49 -15.67 -21.97
N LYS A 263 9.42 -16.04 -21.09
CA LYS A 263 9.09 -16.46 -19.73
C LYS A 263 8.58 -15.26 -18.93
N MET A 264 7.41 -15.45 -18.32
CA MET A 264 6.82 -14.43 -17.45
C MET A 264 7.65 -14.31 -16.17
N MET A 265 8.05 -13.09 -15.88
CA MET A 265 8.86 -12.70 -14.75
C MET A 265 8.09 -11.69 -13.88
N ARG A 266 8.50 -11.57 -12.62
CA ARG A 266 7.99 -10.64 -11.63
C ARG A 266 9.15 -9.82 -11.08
N LEU A 267 8.96 -8.50 -10.97
CA LEU A 267 9.92 -7.62 -10.31
C LEU A 267 9.78 -7.73 -8.80
N MET A 268 10.91 -7.83 -8.10
CA MET A 268 10.98 -7.96 -6.65
C MET A 268 11.25 -6.63 -5.92
N MET A 269 11.36 -5.52 -6.65
CA MET A 269 11.55 -4.17 -6.12
C MET A 269 10.27 -3.33 -6.20
N GLU A 270 10.05 -2.50 -5.20
CA GLU A 270 8.94 -1.54 -5.18
C GLU A 270 9.33 -0.24 -5.92
N PRO A 271 8.39 0.44 -6.60
CA PRO A 271 8.71 1.66 -7.38
C PRO A 271 9.45 2.76 -6.61
N VAL A 272 9.27 2.84 -5.29
CA VAL A 272 9.92 3.80 -4.39
C VAL A 272 11.42 3.50 -4.23
N GLU A 273 11.81 2.24 -4.06
CA GLU A 273 13.23 1.85 -3.94
C GLU A 273 13.99 2.16 -5.22
N ILE A 274 13.37 1.90 -6.37
CA ILE A 274 13.98 2.19 -7.67
C ILE A 274 14.19 3.70 -7.83
N ARG A 275 13.34 4.53 -7.22
CA ARG A 275 13.52 5.98 -7.20
C ARG A 275 14.73 6.40 -6.38
N GLU A 276 14.86 5.89 -5.16
CA GLU A 276 15.99 6.21 -4.28
C GLU A 276 17.33 5.77 -4.90
N VAL A 277 17.33 4.62 -5.57
CA VAL A 277 18.50 4.13 -6.31
C VAL A 277 18.89 5.07 -7.45
N ILE A 278 17.92 5.55 -8.24
CA ILE A 278 18.19 6.47 -9.35
C ILE A 278 18.64 7.85 -8.86
N GLU A 279 18.07 8.33 -7.76
CA GLU A 279 18.43 9.61 -7.15
C GLU A 279 19.83 9.56 -6.51
N GLY A 280 20.26 8.39 -6.01
CA GLY A 280 21.59 8.17 -5.41
C GLY A 280 22.74 7.94 -6.40
N PHE A 281 22.49 7.88 -7.71
CA PHE A 281 23.54 7.79 -8.73
C PHE A 281 23.84 9.17 -9.34
N ASP A 282 25.08 9.63 -9.22
CA ASP A 282 25.52 10.91 -9.78
C ASP A 282 25.69 10.84 -11.32
N ASP A 283 26.13 9.69 -11.86
CA ASP A 283 26.50 9.49 -13.27
C ASP A 283 25.32 9.15 -14.21
N VAL A 284 24.07 9.23 -13.74
CA VAL A 284 22.91 8.92 -14.59
C VAL A 284 22.48 10.15 -15.40
N PRO A 285 22.34 10.04 -16.74
CA PRO A 285 21.85 11.13 -17.58
C PRO A 285 20.51 11.70 -17.09
N THR A 286 20.35 13.02 -17.15
CA THR A 286 19.12 13.70 -16.67
C THR A 286 17.86 13.27 -17.41
N SER A 287 17.97 12.82 -18.67
CA SER A 287 16.86 12.22 -19.43
C SER A 287 16.34 10.95 -18.75
N VAL A 288 17.26 10.12 -18.26
CA VAL A 288 16.97 8.86 -17.55
C VAL A 288 16.46 9.14 -16.14
N LYS A 289 17.01 10.13 -15.41
CA LYS A 289 16.46 10.57 -14.11
C LYS A 289 15.02 11.10 -14.25
N ARG A 290 14.75 11.92 -15.27
CA ARG A 290 13.40 12.44 -15.57
C ARG A 290 12.45 11.33 -15.97
N TRP A 291 12.90 10.38 -16.78
CA TRP A 291 12.13 9.19 -17.15
C TRP A 291 11.78 8.33 -15.94
N GLY A 292 12.63 8.31 -14.91
CA GLY A 292 12.43 7.55 -13.69
C GLY A 292 11.51 8.16 -12.63
N ILE A 293 11.00 9.39 -12.75
CA ILE A 293 10.11 9.98 -11.73
C ILE A 293 8.68 9.87 -12.23
N ASP A 294 7.99 8.81 -11.83
CA ASP A 294 6.58 8.57 -12.19
C ASP A 294 5.66 9.41 -11.29
N ILE A 295 5.12 10.49 -11.85
CA ILE A 295 3.94 11.16 -11.34
C ILE A 295 2.93 11.00 -12.48
N ASP A 296 1.88 10.18 -12.26
CA ASP A 296 0.80 9.87 -13.23
C ASP A 296 0.31 11.09 -14.02
N LYS A 297 0.43 12.28 -13.41
CA LYS A 297 0.19 13.58 -14.00
C LYS A 297 1.22 14.58 -13.48
N HIS A 298 2.37 14.67 -14.14
CA HIS A 298 3.30 15.79 -13.99
C HIS A 298 2.57 17.10 -14.34
N HIS A 299 2.02 17.75 -13.31
CA HIS A 299 1.04 18.83 -13.37
C HIS A 299 -0.38 18.38 -13.76
N VAL A 300 -1.18 17.97 -12.77
CA VAL A 300 -2.65 18.14 -12.87
C VAL A 300 -2.93 19.64 -12.87
N LYS A 301 -2.75 20.28 -14.03
CA LYS A 301 -3.18 21.66 -14.23
C LYS A 301 -4.69 21.66 -14.06
N LYS A 302 -5.17 22.19 -12.93
CA LYS A 302 -6.59 22.51 -12.78
C LYS A 302 -6.91 23.56 -13.84
N SER A 303 -7.52 23.14 -14.94
CA SER A 303 -7.92 24.03 -16.04
C SER A 303 -9.00 25.02 -15.60
N ALA A 304 -9.72 24.70 -14.52
CA ALA A 304 -10.69 25.58 -13.90
C ALA A 304 -9.99 26.70 -13.11
N ARG A 305 -10.40 27.94 -13.39
CA ARG A 305 -9.98 29.11 -12.63
C ARG A 305 -10.57 29.04 -11.23
N THR A 306 -9.72 29.19 -10.22
CA THR A 306 -10.16 29.28 -8.82
C THR A 306 -10.62 30.69 -8.49
N GLU A 307 -10.00 31.71 -9.10
CA GLU A 307 -10.28 33.13 -8.86
C GLU A 307 -10.33 33.93 -10.18
N PRO A 308 -11.08 35.06 -10.21
CA PRO A 308 -11.05 35.95 -11.36
C PRO A 308 -9.68 36.62 -11.51
N LYS A 309 -9.13 36.65 -12.73
CA LYS A 309 -7.86 37.37 -13.03
C LYS A 309 -7.99 38.91 -12.92
N SER A 310 -9.21 39.44 -12.87
CA SER A 310 -9.44 40.88 -12.89
C SER A 310 -9.13 41.55 -11.54
N GLU A 311 -8.63 42.78 -11.59
CA GLU A 311 -8.37 43.65 -10.43
C GLU A 311 -9.61 44.40 -9.94
N ASN A 312 -10.75 44.31 -10.64
CA ASN A 312 -11.98 45.01 -10.24
C ASN A 312 -12.49 44.49 -8.88
N VAL A 313 -12.52 45.38 -7.89
CA VAL A 313 -12.93 45.09 -6.50
C VAL A 313 -14.37 44.60 -6.42
N TYR A 314 -15.31 45.20 -7.15
CA TYR A 314 -16.72 44.80 -7.17
C TYR A 314 -16.90 43.37 -7.68
N LEU A 315 -16.16 42.99 -8.73
CA LEU A 315 -16.22 41.62 -9.24
C LEU A 315 -15.70 40.61 -8.21
N ARG A 316 -14.63 40.96 -7.47
CA ARG A 316 -14.08 40.11 -6.40
C ARG A 316 -15.06 39.96 -5.23
N LEU A 317 -15.72 41.03 -4.81
CA LEU A 317 -16.76 40.99 -3.76
C LEU A 317 -17.93 40.10 -4.17
N LEU A 318 -18.38 40.22 -5.41
CA LEU A 318 -19.48 39.43 -5.97
C LEU A 318 -19.10 37.95 -6.07
N VAL A 319 -17.84 37.63 -6.44
CA VAL A 319 -17.31 36.27 -6.37
C VAL A 319 -17.28 35.75 -4.93
N LYS A 320 -16.90 36.57 -3.94
CA LYS A 320 -16.91 36.18 -2.52
C LYS A 320 -18.33 35.87 -2.03
N LEU A 321 -19.31 36.69 -2.41
CA LEU A 321 -20.73 36.48 -2.11
C LEU A 321 -21.26 35.17 -2.71
N TYR A 322 -21.07 34.94 -4.01
CA TYR A 322 -21.55 33.72 -4.66
C TYR A 322 -20.75 32.47 -4.26
N ARG A 323 -19.49 32.61 -3.83
CA ARG A 323 -18.70 31.52 -3.21
C ARG A 323 -19.25 31.16 -1.84
N PHE A 324 -19.79 32.11 -1.09
CA PHE A 324 -20.51 31.84 0.16
C PHE A 324 -21.85 31.16 -0.11
N LEU A 325 -22.67 31.72 -1.01
CA LEU A 325 -23.98 31.16 -1.35
C LEU A 325 -23.88 29.75 -1.94
N ALA A 326 -22.94 29.50 -2.86
CA ALA A 326 -22.75 28.19 -3.48
C ALA A 326 -22.32 27.09 -2.49
N ARG A 327 -21.69 27.47 -1.36
CA ARG A 327 -21.33 26.54 -0.29
C ARG A 327 -22.47 26.28 0.70
N ARG A 328 -23.37 27.26 0.92
CA ARG A 328 -24.41 27.20 1.95
C ARG A 328 -25.79 26.74 1.45
N THR A 329 -26.07 26.90 0.16
CA THR A 329 -27.43 26.67 -0.40
C THR A 329 -27.52 25.48 -1.36
N ASP A 330 -26.40 24.81 -1.65
CA ASP A 330 -26.26 23.68 -2.59
C ASP A 330 -26.94 23.79 -3.97
N SER A 331 -27.37 25.00 -4.35
CA SER A 331 -28.06 25.25 -5.62
C SER A 331 -27.09 25.18 -6.81
N ARG A 332 -27.47 24.42 -7.83
CA ARG A 332 -26.75 24.34 -9.12
C ARG A 332 -26.65 25.72 -9.79
N PHE A 333 -27.63 26.59 -9.57
CA PHE A 333 -27.62 27.96 -10.09
C PHE A 333 -26.44 28.76 -9.54
N ASN A 334 -26.23 28.75 -8.22
CA ASN A 334 -25.15 29.50 -7.58
C ASN A 334 -23.76 29.00 -8.00
N ARG A 335 -23.58 27.68 -8.14
CA ARG A 335 -22.34 27.10 -8.69
C ARG A 335 -22.11 27.54 -10.14
N ALA A 336 -23.17 27.63 -10.95
CA ALA A 336 -23.09 28.07 -12.34
C ALA A 336 -22.75 29.57 -12.46
N VAL A 337 -23.37 30.43 -11.65
CA VAL A 337 -23.07 31.87 -11.60
C VAL A 337 -21.62 32.10 -11.17
N LEU A 338 -21.17 31.43 -10.09
CA LEU A 338 -19.79 31.51 -9.60
C LEU A 338 -18.77 31.14 -10.67
N LYS A 339 -18.97 30.01 -11.36
CA LYS A 339 -18.10 29.57 -12.46
C LYS A 339 -18.04 30.60 -13.59
N ARG A 340 -19.16 31.24 -13.91
CA ARG A 340 -19.24 32.25 -14.98
C ARG A 340 -18.58 33.58 -14.58
N LEU A 341 -18.66 33.99 -13.32
CA LEU A 341 -17.97 35.20 -12.85
C LEU A 341 -16.44 35.10 -12.98
N MET A 342 -15.90 33.89 -12.82
CA MET A 342 -14.46 33.60 -12.96
C MET A 342 -13.98 33.50 -14.43
N MET A 343 -14.89 33.43 -15.40
CA MET A 343 -14.55 33.31 -16.82
C MET A 343 -13.83 34.56 -17.36
N SER A 344 -12.96 34.35 -18.35
CA SER A 344 -12.38 35.44 -19.14
C SER A 344 -13.45 36.23 -19.87
N ARG A 345 -13.14 37.47 -20.27
CA ARG A 345 -14.03 38.31 -21.06
C ARG A 345 -14.42 37.65 -22.39
N VAL A 346 -13.47 36.97 -23.05
CA VAL A 346 -13.72 36.21 -24.29
C VAL A 346 -14.77 35.10 -24.09
N ASN A 347 -14.70 34.37 -22.98
CA ASN A 347 -15.66 33.31 -22.65
C ASN A 347 -17.00 33.85 -22.12
N ARG A 348 -17.06 35.15 -21.77
CA ARG A 348 -18.27 35.90 -21.42
C ARG A 348 -18.70 36.79 -22.59
N ALA A 349 -18.98 36.15 -23.73
CA ALA A 349 -19.50 36.81 -24.92
C ALA A 349 -20.74 37.65 -24.59
N THR A 350 -20.88 38.83 -25.19
CA THR A 350 -22.01 39.74 -24.96
C THR A 350 -23.35 39.11 -25.37
N LEU A 351 -24.44 39.58 -24.76
CA LEU A 351 -25.79 39.13 -25.08
C LEU A 351 -26.59 40.28 -25.67
N SER A 352 -27.21 40.06 -26.84
CA SER A 352 -28.08 41.05 -27.47
C SER A 352 -29.47 41.06 -26.83
N LEU A 353 -30.10 42.23 -26.80
CA LEU A 353 -31.46 42.42 -26.30
C LEU A 353 -32.50 41.65 -27.14
N SER A 354 -32.30 41.57 -28.47
CA SER A 354 -33.10 40.73 -29.38
C SER A 354 -33.15 39.25 -28.97
N ARG A 355 -32.03 38.73 -28.46
CA ARG A 355 -31.96 37.35 -28.00
C ARG A 355 -32.71 37.17 -26.69
N ILE A 356 -32.59 38.10 -25.76
CA ILE A 356 -33.40 38.08 -24.52
C ILE A 356 -34.88 38.09 -24.87
N HIS A 357 -35.29 38.99 -25.77
CA HIS A 357 -36.67 39.10 -26.26
C HIS A 357 -37.18 37.76 -26.80
N ARG A 358 -36.41 37.11 -27.68
CA ARG A 358 -36.78 35.79 -28.25
C ARG A 358 -36.90 34.68 -27.21
N PHE A 359 -35.98 34.60 -26.23
CA PHE A 359 -36.00 33.51 -25.24
C PHE A 359 -37.04 33.70 -24.12
N MET A 360 -37.40 34.96 -23.84
CA MET A 360 -38.37 35.29 -22.79
C MET A 360 -39.80 35.39 -23.32
N ARG A 361 -40.02 35.57 -24.64
CA ARG A 361 -41.36 35.65 -25.24
C ARG A 361 -42.26 34.46 -24.90
N ASP A 362 -41.70 33.25 -24.91
CA ASP A 362 -42.45 32.01 -24.69
C ASP A 362 -42.59 31.64 -23.21
N ARG A 363 -41.97 32.41 -22.30
CA ARG A 363 -41.97 32.13 -20.85
C ARG A 363 -42.83 33.16 -20.13
N LYS A 364 -44.06 32.75 -19.78
CA LYS A 364 -45.10 33.62 -19.18
C LYS A 364 -44.98 33.83 -17.67
N ASP A 365 -44.17 33.03 -16.98
CA ASP A 365 -43.93 33.21 -15.55
C ASP A 365 -42.99 34.39 -15.33
N SER A 366 -43.16 35.17 -14.26
CA SER A 366 -42.34 36.30 -13.79
C SER A 366 -40.89 35.89 -13.47
N GLN A 367 -40.22 35.29 -14.44
CA GLN A 367 -38.90 34.73 -14.33
C GLN A 367 -37.89 35.83 -14.59
N THR A 368 -36.96 35.97 -13.66
CA THR A 368 -35.87 36.93 -13.81
C THR A 368 -34.85 36.38 -14.81
N CYS A 369 -34.56 37.14 -15.87
CA CYS A 369 -33.54 36.79 -16.83
C CYS A 369 -32.15 37.13 -16.27
N VAL A 370 -31.30 36.13 -16.08
CA VAL A 370 -29.96 36.30 -15.50
C VAL A 370 -28.90 36.06 -16.55
N PHE A 371 -28.00 37.02 -16.72
CA PHE A 371 -26.89 36.93 -17.66
C PHE A 371 -25.57 37.44 -17.04
N VAL A 372 -24.56 36.57 -16.95
CA VAL A 372 -23.24 36.92 -16.41
C VAL A 372 -22.35 37.51 -17.51
N GLY A 373 -22.57 38.79 -17.84
CA GLY A 373 -21.81 39.50 -18.87
C GLY A 373 -22.35 40.89 -19.14
N THR A 374 -21.99 41.46 -20.29
CA THR A 374 -22.54 42.74 -20.76
C THR A 374 -23.71 42.50 -21.72
N VAL A 375 -24.84 43.13 -21.44
CA VAL A 375 -26.00 43.16 -22.35
C VAL A 375 -25.85 44.35 -23.30
N VAL A 376 -26.00 44.11 -24.59
CA VAL A 376 -25.82 45.07 -25.69
C VAL A 376 -27.12 45.19 -26.46
N ASP A 377 -27.31 46.35 -27.07
CA ASP A 377 -28.50 46.64 -27.86
C ASP A 377 -28.45 45.95 -29.21
N ASP A 378 -29.61 45.82 -29.83
CA ASP A 378 -29.76 45.41 -31.21
C ASP A 378 -30.76 46.36 -31.87
N ASP A 379 -30.27 47.29 -32.67
CA ASP A 379 -31.08 48.36 -33.27
C ASP A 379 -32.15 47.80 -34.22
N ARG A 380 -31.97 46.55 -34.70
CA ARG A 380 -32.94 45.84 -35.55
C ARG A 380 -34.21 45.46 -34.80
N LEU A 381 -34.15 45.39 -33.47
CA LEU A 381 -35.34 45.26 -32.66
C LEU A 381 -35.94 46.66 -32.46
N LEU A 382 -37.01 46.94 -33.19
CA LEU A 382 -37.70 48.23 -33.18
C LEU A 382 -38.40 48.47 -31.85
N ASP A 383 -39.27 47.53 -31.46
CA ASP A 383 -40.05 47.61 -30.23
C ASP A 383 -39.70 46.46 -29.29
N PHE A 384 -39.53 46.80 -28.01
CA PHE A 384 -39.30 45.85 -26.94
C PHE A 384 -40.46 45.95 -25.96
N ASP A 385 -41.45 45.07 -26.09
CA ASP A 385 -42.72 45.17 -25.36
C ASP A 385 -42.80 44.21 -24.15
N LEU A 386 -41.68 43.56 -23.82
CA LEU A 386 -41.62 42.57 -22.74
C LEU A 386 -41.25 43.23 -21.40
N LYS A 387 -42.20 43.21 -20.45
CA LYS A 387 -41.96 43.57 -19.05
C LYS A 387 -41.18 42.45 -18.35
N ILE A 388 -39.86 42.57 -18.33
CA ILE A 388 -38.98 41.56 -17.71
C ILE A 388 -37.98 42.22 -16.75
N THR A 389 -37.65 41.48 -15.69
CA THR A 389 -36.52 41.81 -14.81
C THR A 389 -35.26 41.17 -15.36
N VAL A 390 -34.23 41.96 -15.65
CA VAL A 390 -32.95 41.50 -16.21
C VAL A 390 -31.81 41.76 -15.23
N CYS A 391 -31.08 40.71 -14.86
CA CYS A 391 -29.87 40.78 -14.06
C CYS A 391 -28.62 40.63 -14.94
N ALA A 392 -27.70 41.59 -14.91
CA ALA A 392 -26.41 41.47 -15.58
C ALA A 392 -25.26 42.19 -14.87
N LEU A 393 -24.02 41.97 -15.34
CA LEU A 393 -22.84 42.67 -14.81
C LEU A 393 -22.76 44.11 -15.32
N ARG A 394 -23.18 44.34 -16.57
CA ARG A 394 -23.16 45.66 -17.19
C ARG A 394 -24.26 45.74 -18.24
N PHE A 395 -24.90 46.90 -18.31
CA PHE A 395 -25.84 47.27 -19.36
C PHE A 395 -25.28 48.43 -20.16
N THR A 396 -25.49 48.43 -21.49
CA THR A 396 -25.30 49.66 -22.27
C THR A 396 -26.40 50.67 -21.91
N LYS A 397 -26.10 51.97 -22.07
CA LYS A 397 -27.04 53.04 -21.74
C LYS A 397 -28.37 52.90 -22.51
N THR A 398 -28.28 52.55 -23.79
CA THR A 398 -29.42 52.37 -24.70
C THR A 398 -30.31 51.21 -24.25
N VAL A 399 -29.72 50.06 -23.91
CA VAL A 399 -30.42 48.90 -23.38
C VAL A 399 -31.14 49.22 -22.08
N LYS A 400 -30.47 49.92 -21.15
CA LYS A 400 -31.08 50.30 -19.87
C LYS A 400 -32.31 51.19 -20.10
N ALA A 401 -32.22 52.15 -21.01
CA ALA A 401 -33.34 53.01 -21.37
C ALA A 401 -34.50 52.24 -22.02
N ARG A 402 -34.21 51.31 -22.94
CA ARG A 402 -35.23 50.47 -23.60
C ARG A 402 -35.96 49.55 -22.63
N ILE A 403 -35.25 48.88 -21.72
CA ILE A 403 -35.85 48.00 -20.71
C ILE A 403 -36.75 48.80 -19.76
N LEU A 404 -36.28 49.97 -19.29
CA LEU A 404 -37.08 50.83 -18.42
C LEU A 404 -38.30 51.43 -19.14
N LYS A 405 -38.16 51.83 -20.41
CA LYS A 405 -39.27 52.34 -21.24
C LYS A 405 -40.37 51.29 -21.42
N ALA A 406 -40.00 50.02 -21.53
CA ALA A 406 -40.94 48.90 -21.61
C ALA A 406 -41.63 48.55 -20.27
N GLY A 407 -41.24 49.21 -19.17
CA GLY A 407 -41.71 48.89 -17.82
C GLY A 407 -41.04 47.66 -17.20
N GLY A 408 -39.87 47.26 -17.70
CA GLY A 408 -39.02 46.23 -17.11
C GLY A 408 -38.08 46.79 -16.04
N GLU A 409 -37.40 45.90 -15.33
CA GLU A 409 -36.49 46.26 -14.24
C GLU A 409 -35.07 45.76 -14.53
N VAL A 410 -34.07 46.59 -14.21
CA VAL A 410 -32.66 46.27 -14.40
C VAL A 410 -32.03 46.10 -13.02
N ILE A 411 -31.62 44.88 -12.67
CA ILE A 411 -31.10 44.55 -11.35
C ILE A 411 -29.63 44.14 -11.40
N THR A 412 -28.94 44.30 -10.28
CA THR A 412 -27.58 43.80 -10.08
C THR A 412 -27.57 42.42 -9.42
N PHE A 413 -26.41 41.76 -9.44
CA PHE A 413 -26.26 40.41 -8.88
C PHE A 413 -26.33 40.37 -7.34
N ASP A 414 -25.97 41.46 -6.67
CA ASP A 414 -26.14 41.59 -5.21
C ASP A 414 -27.61 41.78 -4.83
N GLU A 415 -28.40 42.53 -5.60
CA GLU A 415 -29.86 42.62 -5.43
C GLU A 415 -30.53 41.28 -5.72
N LEU A 416 -30.12 40.59 -6.79
CA LEU A 416 -30.61 39.26 -7.12
C LEU A 416 -30.35 38.27 -5.99
N ALA A 417 -29.15 38.31 -5.38
CA ALA A 417 -28.79 37.44 -4.26
C ALA A 417 -29.67 37.67 -3.03
N LYS A 418 -30.15 38.91 -2.80
CA LYS A 418 -31.11 39.22 -1.73
C LYS A 418 -32.51 38.72 -2.05
N ARG A 419 -32.98 38.89 -3.29
CA ARG A 419 -34.34 38.49 -3.71
C ARG A 419 -34.51 36.97 -3.85
N ALA A 420 -33.52 36.30 -4.44
CA ALA A 420 -33.59 34.88 -4.78
C ALA A 420 -32.26 34.17 -4.48
N PRO A 421 -31.92 33.93 -3.19
CA PRO A 421 -30.63 33.34 -2.79
C PRO A 421 -30.42 31.93 -3.35
N THR A 422 -31.50 31.18 -3.65
CA THR A 422 -31.45 29.84 -4.26
C THR A 422 -31.51 29.85 -5.79
N GLY A 423 -31.82 31.00 -6.41
CA GLY A 423 -32.05 31.13 -7.85
C GLY A 423 -33.45 30.67 -8.31
N SER A 424 -34.42 30.56 -7.40
CA SER A 424 -35.81 30.22 -7.74
C SER A 424 -36.42 31.22 -8.74
N LYS A 425 -37.15 30.73 -9.75
CA LYS A 425 -37.76 31.52 -10.82
C LYS A 425 -36.76 32.38 -11.61
N THR A 426 -35.54 31.89 -11.82
CA THR A 426 -34.53 32.57 -12.65
C THR A 426 -34.19 31.76 -13.90
N VAL A 427 -33.93 32.45 -15.01
CA VAL A 427 -33.48 31.84 -16.26
C VAL A 427 -32.07 32.33 -16.56
N LEU A 428 -31.11 31.40 -16.48
CA LEU A 428 -29.70 31.71 -16.67
C LEU A 428 -29.29 31.57 -18.15
N LEU A 429 -29.28 32.67 -18.90
CA LEU A 429 -28.91 32.70 -20.31
C LEU A 429 -27.39 32.68 -20.53
N ARG A 430 -26.94 32.23 -21.70
CA ARG A 430 -25.52 32.21 -22.11
C ARG A 430 -25.35 32.85 -23.49
N GLY A 431 -24.34 33.71 -23.63
CA GLY A 431 -23.93 34.27 -24.92
C GLY A 431 -23.38 33.19 -25.85
N LYS A 432 -23.49 33.39 -27.17
CA LYS A 432 -22.89 32.49 -28.16
C LYS A 432 -21.39 32.81 -28.25
N THR A 433 -20.53 31.80 -28.24
CA THR A 433 -19.06 31.97 -28.19
C THR A 433 -18.36 31.66 -29.52
N LYS A 434 -19.10 31.33 -30.59
CA LYS A 434 -18.57 30.92 -31.90
C LYS A 434 -18.16 32.11 -32.80
N TRP A 435 -17.40 33.07 -32.30
CA TRP A 435 -16.96 34.25 -33.09
C TRP A 435 -15.46 34.56 -33.01
N ALA A 436 -14.62 33.56 -32.77
CA ALA A 436 -13.23 33.71 -33.17
C ALA A 436 -13.20 33.54 -34.70
N GLN A 437 -13.10 34.65 -35.43
CA GLN A 437 -12.86 34.64 -36.87
C GLN A 437 -11.58 33.85 -37.14
N GLY A 438 -11.60 33.04 -38.20
CA GLY A 438 -10.40 32.46 -38.76
C GLY A 438 -9.49 33.57 -39.25
N THR A 439 -8.26 33.53 -38.76
CA THR A 439 -7.05 34.04 -39.40
C THR A 439 -6.06 32.91 -39.33
#